data_AF-A0A9P6IR22-F1
#
_entry.id   AF-A0A9P6IR22-F1
#
_cell.length_a   1.000
_cell.length_b   1.000
_cell.length_c   1.000
_cell.angle_alpha   90.00
_cell.angle_beta   90.00
_cell.angle_gamma   90.00
#
_symmetry.space_group_name_H-M   'P 1'
#
loop_
_entity.id
_entity.type
_entity.pdbx_description
1 polymer ?
#
loop_
_entity_poly.entity_id
_entity_poly.type
_entity_poly.pdbx_seq_one_letter_code
_entity_poly.pdbx_strand_id
1 'polypeptide(L)'
;MNEKRRRRRESHNAVERRRRDNINEKIQELSTLLPDIYVDNANKPNKGVILRKSVDYIRHLQQLVSSQATRNQELEAQLQAKNNASGASPSNTGGSEDAKANGPGPQLQQDFNMLRIVSSGGQN
;
A
#
# COMPACT_ATOMS: atom_id res chain seq x y z
N MET A 1 12.34 50.25 10.63
CA MET A 1 13.21 49.09 10.27
C MET A 1 12.98 47.85 11.15
N ASN A 2 12.92 47.99 12.48
CA ASN A 2 12.76 46.85 13.40
C ASN A 2 11.46 46.07 13.24
N GLU A 3 10.35 46.75 12.97
CA GLU A 3 9.03 46.11 12.78
C GLU A 3 8.96 45.20 11.55
N LYS A 4 9.56 45.62 10.43
CA LYS A 4 9.65 44.79 9.21
C LYS A 4 10.48 43.52 9.45
N ARG A 5 11.57 43.63 10.24
CA ARG A 5 12.41 42.49 10.61
C ARG A 5 11.68 41.55 11.58
N ARG A 6 10.89 42.09 12.51
CA ARG A 6 10.04 41.33 13.45
C ARG A 6 9.00 40.50 12.71
N ARG A 7 8.21 41.14 11.83
CA ARG A 7 7.18 40.48 11.01
C ARG A 7 7.75 39.35 10.13
N ARG A 8 8.94 39.55 9.56
CA ARG A 8 9.63 38.48 8.80
C ARG A 8 9.97 37.26 9.67
N ARG A 9 10.46 37.47 10.89
CA ARG A 9 10.76 36.37 11.83
C ARG A 9 9.48 35.67 12.28
N GLU A 10 8.43 36.42 12.59
CA GLU A 10 7.14 35.85 13.00
C GLU A 10 6.53 35.01 11.88
N SER A 11 6.54 35.51 10.64
CA SER A 11 6.11 34.74 9.47
C SER A 11 6.92 33.46 9.29
N HIS A 12 8.25 33.55 9.40
CA HIS A 12 9.12 32.38 9.29
C HIS A 12 8.83 31.34 10.39
N ASN A 13 8.67 31.79 11.63
CA ASN A 13 8.36 30.92 12.76
C ASN A 13 6.99 30.24 12.63
N ALA A 14 6.00 30.95 12.08
CA ALA A 14 4.67 30.39 11.83
C ALA A 14 4.72 29.29 10.76
N VAL A 15 5.45 29.51 9.67
CA VAL A 15 5.65 28.50 8.62
C VAL A 15 6.35 27.27 9.18
N GLU A 16 7.42 27.44 9.94
CA GLU A 16 8.17 26.32 10.50
C GLU A 16 7.37 25.55 11.55
N ARG A 17 6.54 26.25 12.34
CA ARG A 17 5.59 25.58 13.25
C ARG A 17 4.62 24.70 12.47
N ARG A 18 3.97 25.24 11.43
CA ARG A 18 3.03 24.48 10.59
C ARG A 18 3.69 23.26 9.95
N ARG A 19 4.93 23.38 9.48
CA ARG A 19 5.70 22.23 8.94
C ARG A 19 5.90 21.15 10.01
N ARG A 20 6.31 21.54 11.23
CA ARG A 20 6.51 20.58 12.33
C ARG A 20 5.21 19.91 12.76
N ASP A 21 4.12 20.66 12.80
CA ASP A 21 2.81 20.12 13.17
C ASP A 21 2.34 19.10 12.14
N ASN A 22 2.47 19.39 10.84
CA ASN A 22 2.15 18.45 9.78
C ASN A 22 2.97 17.16 9.85
N ILE A 23 4.27 17.24 10.13
CA ILE A 23 5.12 16.05 10.34
C ILE A 23 4.62 15.24 11.54
N ASN A 24 4.26 15.91 12.64
CA ASN A 24 3.77 15.24 13.85
C ASN A 24 2.43 14.54 13.61
N GLU A 25 1.52 15.17 12.87
CA GLU A 25 0.24 14.60 12.46
C GLU A 25 0.46 13.32 11.66
N LYS A 26 1.36 13.33 10.67
CA LYS A 26 1.66 12.14 9.87
C LYS A 26 2.29 11.01 10.67
N ILE A 27 3.15 11.33 11.65
CA ILE A 27 3.66 10.31 12.57
C ILE A 27 2.52 9.75 13.43
N GLN A 28 1.58 10.57 13.89
CA GLN A 28 0.46 10.09 14.69
C GLN A 28 -0.51 9.22 13.88
N GLU A 29 -0.78 9.59 12.63
CA GLU A 29 -1.59 8.80 11.68
C GLU A 29 -0.95 7.43 11.40
N LEU A 30 0.38 7.39 11.21
CA LEU A 30 1.10 6.11 11.10
C LEU A 30 0.90 5.24 12.34
N SER A 31 0.90 5.83 13.54
CA SER A 31 0.67 5.09 14.77
C SER A 31 -0.70 4.42 14.83
N THR A 32 -1.73 5.00 14.22
CA THR A 32 -3.10 4.43 14.23
C THR A 32 -3.30 3.34 13.19
N LEU A 33 -2.42 3.25 12.18
CA LEU A 33 -2.45 2.21 11.15
C LEU A 33 -1.65 0.95 11.57
N LEU A 34 -0.84 1.07 12.61
CA LEU A 34 -0.08 -0.06 13.13
C LEU A 34 -0.98 -1.00 13.93
N PRO A 35 -0.85 -2.32 13.75
CA PRO A 35 -1.53 -3.30 14.60
C PRO A 35 -1.14 -3.13 16.07
N ASP A 36 -2.09 -3.37 16.99
CA ASP A 36 -1.90 -3.20 18.45
C ASP A 36 -0.70 -3.96 19.00
N ILE A 37 -0.32 -5.09 18.40
CA ILE A 37 0.87 -5.86 18.80
C ILE A 37 2.19 -5.08 18.65
N TYR A 38 2.21 -4.01 17.86
CA TYR A 38 3.41 -3.21 17.60
C TYR A 38 3.48 -1.92 18.43
N VAL A 39 2.38 -1.53 19.07
CA VAL A 39 2.27 -0.26 19.79
C VAL A 39 1.84 -0.55 21.22
N ASP A 40 2.70 -0.22 22.18
CA ASP A 40 2.35 -0.31 23.59
C ASP A 40 1.38 0.84 23.94
N ASN A 41 0.08 0.55 23.90
CA ASN A 41 -0.99 1.52 24.14
C ASN A 41 -0.98 2.10 25.57
N ALA A 42 -0.22 1.51 26.50
CA ALA A 42 -0.07 2.02 27.87
C ALA A 42 0.79 3.29 27.93
N ASN A 43 1.69 3.50 26.96
CA ASN A 43 2.61 4.63 26.93
C ASN A 43 2.52 5.40 25.62
N LYS A 44 2.70 6.73 25.68
CA LYS A 44 2.76 7.56 24.47
C LYS A 44 3.88 7.02 23.55
N PRO A 45 3.55 6.49 22.36
CA PRO A 45 4.54 5.80 21.55
C PRO A 45 5.63 6.77 21.05
N ASN A 46 6.88 6.33 21.12
CA ASN A 46 8.02 7.11 20.66
C ASN A 46 7.97 7.26 19.14
N LYS A 47 8.13 8.48 18.62
CA LYS A 47 8.17 8.80 17.17
C LYS A 47 9.11 7.89 16.38
N GLY A 48 10.31 7.61 16.92
CA GLY A 48 11.27 6.73 16.25
C GLY A 48 10.79 5.27 16.16
N VAL A 49 10.06 4.81 17.17
CA VAL A 49 9.47 3.46 17.19
C VAL A 49 8.33 3.38 16.18
N ILE A 50 7.43 4.38 16.16
CA ILE A 50 6.32 4.44 15.19
C ILE A 50 6.87 4.36 13.77
N LEU A 51 7.87 5.18 13.43
CA LEU A 51 8.46 5.19 12.10
C LEU A 51 9.08 3.84 11.74
N ARG A 52 9.89 3.24 12.62
CA ARG A 52 10.51 1.93 12.39
C ARG A 52 9.47 0.85 12.18
N LYS A 53 8.49 0.75 13.08
CA LYS A 53 7.42 -0.26 13.01
C LYS A 53 6.54 -0.06 11.77
N SER A 54 6.31 1.18 11.35
CA SER A 54 5.58 1.49 10.11
C SER A 54 6.29 0.93 8.89
N VAL A 55 7.62 1.11 8.80
CA VAL A 55 8.42 0.54 7.70
C VAL A 55 8.36 -0.99 7.71
N ASP A 56 8.54 -1.61 8.88
CA ASP A 56 8.48 -3.07 9.01
C ASP A 56 7.10 -3.61 8.61
N TYR A 57 6.03 -2.94 9.02
CA TYR A 57 4.67 -3.35 8.72
C TYR A 57 4.33 -3.21 7.23
N ILE A 58 4.78 -2.14 6.56
CA ILE A 58 4.63 -1.99 5.11
C ILE A 58 5.31 -3.14 4.37
N ARG A 59 6.54 -3.52 4.77
CA ARG A 59 7.26 -4.66 4.18
C ARG A 59 6.51 -5.97 4.39
N HIS A 60 5.97 -6.17 5.59
CA HIS A 60 5.15 -7.34 5.89
C HIS A 60 3.88 -7.39 5.03
N LEU A 61 3.17 -6.28 4.87
CA LEU A 61 1.99 -6.20 4.00
C LEU A 61 2.33 -6.50 2.54
N GLN A 62 3.45 -5.99 2.02
CA GLN A 62 3.91 -6.30 0.66
C GLN A 62 4.18 -7.81 0.48
N GLN A 63 4.80 -8.45 1.48
CA GLN A 63 5.02 -9.90 1.48
C GLN A 63 3.69 -10.67 1.54
N LEU A 64 2.75 -10.23 2.39
CA LEU A 64 1.45 -10.87 2.56
C LEU A 64 0.61 -10.80 1.27
N VAL A 65 0.59 -9.64 0.60
CA VAL A 65 -0.09 -9.50 -0.70
C VAL A 65 0.53 -10.42 -1.74
N SER A 66 1.86 -10.50 -1.78
CA SER A 66 2.58 -11.36 -2.73
C SER A 66 2.30 -12.85 -2.49
N SER A 67 2.33 -13.30 -1.22
CA SER A 67 2.05 -14.70 -0.89
C SER A 67 0.59 -15.07 -1.13
N GLN A 68 -0.34 -14.17 -0.84
CA GLN A 68 -1.75 -14.38 -1.13
C GLN A 68 -2.02 -14.46 -2.63
N ALA A 69 -1.34 -13.66 -3.45
CA ALA A 69 -1.45 -13.75 -4.91
C ALA A 69 -1.00 -15.13 -5.43
N THR A 70 0.15 -15.64 -4.97
CA THR A 70 0.61 -16.99 -5.32
C THR A 70 -0.39 -18.05 -4.87
N ARG A 71 -0.90 -17.96 -3.65
CA ARG A 71 -1.86 -18.93 -3.13
C ARG A 71 -3.19 -18.91 -3.88
N ASN A 72 -3.67 -17.72 -4.28
CA ASN A 72 -4.87 -17.60 -5.10
C ASN A 72 -4.67 -18.25 -6.47
N GLN A 73 -3.51 -18.01 -7.12
CA GLN A 73 -3.17 -18.66 -8.40
C GLN A 73 -3.13 -20.19 -8.29
N GLU A 74 -2.54 -20.73 -7.21
CA GLU A 74 -2.51 -22.18 -6.96
C GLU A 74 -3.91 -22.76 -6.78
N LEU A 75 -4.77 -22.08 -6.02
CA LEU A 75 -6.15 -22.50 -5.80
C LEU A 75 -6.98 -22.45 -7.08
N GLU A 76 -6.82 -21.40 -7.89
CA GLU A 76 -7.46 -21.27 -9.20
C GLU A 76 -7.02 -22.40 -10.14
N ALA A 77 -5.72 -22.73 -10.18
CA ALA A 77 -5.21 -23.84 -10.98
C ALA A 77 -5.78 -25.20 -10.53
N GLN A 78 -5.92 -25.43 -9.21
CA GLN A 78 -6.53 -26.65 -8.68
C GLN A 78 -8.02 -26.76 -9.03
N LEU A 79 -8.75 -25.64 -9.00
CA LEU A 79 -10.16 -25.61 -9.40
C LEU A 79 -10.32 -25.91 -10.89
N GLN A 80 -9.47 -25.36 -11.75
CA GLN A 80 -9.45 -25.66 -13.18
C GLN A 80 -9.16 -27.15 -13.43
N ALA A 81 -8.17 -27.72 -12.73
CA ALA A 81 -7.84 -29.13 -12.85
C ALA A 81 -9.00 -30.05 -12.40
N LYS A 82 -9.67 -29.71 -11.29
CA LYS A 82 -10.85 -30.45 -10.83
C LYS A 82 -12.02 -30.33 -11.81
N ASN A 83 -12.29 -29.15 -12.36
CA ASN A 83 -13.35 -28.97 -13.36
C ASN A 83 -13.09 -29.80 -14.63
N ASN A 84 -11.84 -29.89 -15.09
CA ASN A 84 -11.49 -30.76 -16.21
C ASN A 84 -11.62 -32.26 -15.88
N ALA A 85 -11.32 -32.67 -14.64
CA ALA A 85 -11.43 -34.06 -14.19
C ALA A 85 -12.87 -34.51 -13.88
N SER A 86 -13.78 -33.57 -13.58
CA SER A 86 -15.15 -33.84 -13.12
C SER A 86 -16.19 -34.03 -14.25
N GLY A 87 -15.75 -34.07 -15.51
CA GLY A 87 -16.60 -34.44 -16.64
C GLY A 87 -17.22 -33.24 -17.36
N ALA A 88 -16.58 -32.88 -18.47
CA ALA A 88 -17.30 -32.29 -19.60
C ALA A 88 -18.23 -33.37 -20.19
N SER A 89 -19.52 -33.32 -19.86
CA SER A 89 -20.56 -33.63 -20.84
C SER A 89 -20.61 -32.45 -21.82
N PRO A 90 -20.42 -32.65 -23.14
CA PRO A 90 -20.57 -31.57 -24.10
C PRO A 90 -22.06 -31.48 -24.48
N SER A 91 -22.84 -30.67 -23.76
CA SER A 91 -24.08 -30.14 -24.33
C SER A 91 -23.78 -28.81 -25.02
N ASN A 92 -23.69 -28.93 -26.34
CA ASN A 92 -23.69 -27.85 -27.30
C ASN A 92 -24.87 -26.89 -27.06
N THR A 93 -24.61 -25.68 -26.58
CA THR A 93 -25.46 -24.51 -26.82
C THR A 93 -24.55 -23.32 -27.13
N GLY A 94 -24.53 -22.94 -28.41
CA GLY A 94 -23.73 -21.83 -28.92
C GLY A 94 -24.13 -20.47 -28.36
N GLY A 95 -23.23 -19.51 -28.53
CA GLY A 95 -23.49 -18.10 -28.32
C GLY A 95 -22.31 -17.36 -27.73
N SER A 96 -21.56 -16.69 -28.62
CA SER A 96 -20.92 -15.37 -28.43
C SER A 96 -20.07 -15.12 -27.17
N GLU A 97 -18.77 -14.96 -27.43
CA GLU A 97 -17.98 -13.79 -27.02
C GLU A 97 -18.33 -13.18 -25.66
N ASP A 98 -17.54 -13.50 -24.63
CA ASP A 98 -17.04 -12.55 -23.62
C ASP A 98 -16.40 -13.31 -22.44
N ALA A 99 -15.34 -14.06 -22.72
CA ALA A 99 -14.49 -14.61 -21.66
C ALA A 99 -13.50 -13.54 -21.19
N LYS A 100 -13.99 -12.55 -20.43
CA LYS A 100 -13.13 -11.78 -19.52
C LYS A 100 -12.67 -12.73 -18.42
N ALA A 101 -11.55 -13.40 -18.69
CA ALA A 101 -10.78 -14.15 -17.71
C ALA A 101 -10.40 -13.21 -16.57
N ASN A 102 -11.10 -13.34 -15.44
CA ASN A 102 -10.69 -12.74 -14.19
C ASN A 102 -9.48 -13.51 -13.65
N GLY A 103 -8.30 -13.19 -14.17
CA GLY A 103 -7.18 -12.97 -13.26
C GLY A 103 -7.43 -11.68 -12.47
N PRO A 104 -6.53 -11.25 -11.56
CA PRO A 104 -6.30 -9.82 -11.46
C PRO A 104 -6.04 -9.37 -12.90
N GLY A 105 -6.99 -8.63 -13.48
CA GLY A 105 -6.95 -8.26 -14.88
C GLY A 105 -5.63 -7.55 -15.19
N PRO A 106 -5.27 -7.41 -16.48
CA PRO A 106 -4.07 -6.69 -16.92
C PRO A 106 -3.83 -5.32 -16.24
N GLN A 107 -4.85 -4.73 -15.61
CA GLN A 107 -4.79 -3.56 -14.74
C GLN A 107 -3.86 -3.68 -13.52
N LEU A 108 -3.89 -4.78 -12.76
CA LEU A 108 -3.05 -4.93 -11.55
C LEU A 108 -1.56 -5.14 -11.91
N GLN A 109 -1.28 -5.67 -13.09
CA GLN A 109 0.05 -5.75 -13.68
C GLN A 109 0.55 -4.36 -14.15
N GLN A 110 -0.35 -3.50 -14.64
CA GLN A 110 -0.04 -2.10 -14.99
C GLN A 110 0.22 -1.25 -13.74
N ASP A 111 -0.55 -1.43 -12.66
CA ASP A 111 -0.41 -0.63 -11.45
C ASP A 111 0.93 -0.90 -10.73
N PHE A 112 1.38 -2.15 -10.70
CA PHE A 112 2.71 -2.51 -10.16
C PHE A 112 3.87 -2.03 -11.06
N ASN A 113 3.71 -2.05 -12.38
CA ASN A 113 4.73 -1.54 -13.30
C ASN A 113 4.83 0.00 -13.27
N MET A 114 3.71 0.72 -13.06
CA MET A 114 3.74 2.19 -12.95
C MET A 114 4.49 2.65 -11.70
N LEU A 115 4.34 1.95 -10.57
CA LEU A 115 5.02 2.29 -9.31
C LEU A 115 6.55 2.11 -9.39
N ARG A 116 7.01 1.16 -10.22
CA ARG A 116 8.44 0.85 -10.41
C ARG A 116 9.16 1.88 -11.30
N ILE A 117 8.49 2.41 -12.32
CA ILE A 117 9.07 3.34 -13.30
C ILE A 117 9.27 4.76 -12.71
N VAL A 118 8.38 5.22 -11.81
CA VAL A 118 8.52 6.54 -11.19
C VAL A 118 9.70 6.59 -10.20
N SER A 119 10.04 5.47 -9.57
CA SER A 119 11.15 5.39 -8.60
C SER A 119 12.54 5.31 -9.24
N SER A 120 12.65 5.05 -10.55
CA SER A 120 13.92 4.95 -11.29
C SER A 120 14.36 6.24 -12.00
N GLY A 121 13.58 7.34 -11.91
CA GLY A 121 13.87 8.60 -12.60
C GLY A 121 14.81 9.58 -11.86
N GLY A 122 15.53 9.12 -10.83
CA GLY A 122 16.33 9.98 -9.95
C GLY A 122 17.79 9.56 -9.85
N GLN A 123 18.50 9.45 -10.98
CA GLN A 123 19.96 9.63 -11.02
C GLN A 123 20.36 10.40 -12.28
N ASN A 124 20.68 11.67 -12.09
CA ASN A 124 21.69 12.44 -12.83
C ASN A 124 22.14 13.59 -11.94
#